data_AF-A0A0Q4S4J6-F1
#
_entry.id   AF-A0A0Q4S4J6-F1
#
_cell.length_a   1.000
_cell.length_b   1.000
_cell.length_c   1.000
_cell.angle_alpha   90.00
_cell.angle_beta   90.00
_cell.angle_gamma   90.00
#
_symmetry.space_group_name_H-M   'P 1'
#
loop_
_entity.id
_entity.type
_entity.pdbx_description
1 polymer ?
#
loop_
_entity_poly.entity_id
_entity_poly.type
_entity_poly.pdbx_seq_one_letter_code
_entity_poly.pdbx_strand_id
1 'polypeptide(L)'
;MNTEEFVNNLKRDKARGNLAPHQIILLIALSNIYSISKSDSTDINTLNSEFQKVWKEHKNLFISKNNKIGLPLKAFVNREYLQLITTDVINDFRNNLELETKVKSIKMYKATAQLFQDSDIKKYLITRIIK
;
A
#
# COMPACT_ATOMS: atom_id res chain seq x y z
N MET A 1 -10.89 14.54 5.63
CA MET A 1 -10.64 14.01 4.27
C MET A 1 -11.59 12.85 4.04
N ASN A 2 -12.39 12.90 2.97
CA ASN A 2 -13.25 11.75 2.64
C ASN A 2 -12.43 10.67 1.89
N THR A 3 -12.95 9.46 1.81
CA THR A 3 -12.31 8.30 1.17
C THR A 3 -11.93 8.56 -0.30
N GLU A 4 -12.79 9.26 -1.04
CA GLU A 4 -12.56 9.58 -2.44
C GLU A 4 -11.42 10.59 -2.62
N GLU A 5 -11.37 11.62 -1.78
CA GLU A 5 -10.32 12.63 -1.75
C GLU A 5 -8.95 12.00 -1.44
N PHE A 6 -8.89 11.06 -0.48
CA PHE A 6 -7.67 10.31 -0.20
C PHE A 6 -7.18 9.57 -1.45
N VAL A 7 -8.06 8.80 -2.09
CA VAL A 7 -7.71 7.98 -3.25
C VAL A 7 -7.34 8.84 -4.45
N ASN A 8 -8.09 9.92 -4.72
CA ASN A 8 -7.81 10.82 -5.83
C ASN A 8 -6.47 11.56 -5.68
N ASN A 9 -5.99 11.73 -4.44
CA ASN A 9 -4.68 12.29 -4.16
C ASN A 9 -3.53 11.29 -4.33
N LEU A 10 -3.76 9.98 -4.52
CA LEU A 10 -2.68 9.03 -4.82
C LEU A 10 -1.91 9.41 -6.10
N LYS A 11 -0.64 9.02 -6.16
CA LYS A 11 0.24 9.40 -7.28
C LYS A 11 -0.21 8.68 -8.55
N ARG A 12 -0.74 9.44 -9.51
CA ARG A 12 -1.08 8.90 -10.83
C ARG A 12 0.17 8.47 -11.57
N ASP A 13 0.08 7.34 -12.27
CA ASP A 13 1.14 6.91 -13.17
C ASP A 13 1.18 7.88 -14.37
N LYS A 14 2.24 8.69 -14.45
CA LYS A 14 2.40 9.69 -15.52
C LYS A 14 2.40 9.08 -16.92
N ALA A 15 2.76 7.80 -17.06
CA ALA A 15 2.78 7.12 -18.35
C ALA A 15 1.41 6.59 -18.78
N ARG A 16 0.44 6.52 -17.85
CA ARG A 16 -0.85 5.83 -18.08
C ARG A 16 -2.09 6.69 -17.80
N GLY A 17 -1.94 7.86 -17.18
CA GLY A 17 -3.06 8.75 -16.83
C GLY A 17 -3.97 8.25 -15.71
N ASN A 18 -3.95 6.93 -15.45
CA ASN A 18 -4.73 6.23 -14.45
C ASN A 18 -3.96 6.06 -13.13
N LEU A 19 -4.72 5.79 -12.08
CA LEU A 19 -4.20 5.53 -10.74
C LEU A 19 -3.45 4.19 -10.73
N ALA A 20 -2.25 4.15 -10.15
CA ALA A 20 -1.41 2.95 -10.22
C ALA A 20 -2.06 1.79 -9.43
N PRO A 21 -2.38 0.65 -10.07
CA PRO A 21 -3.09 -0.46 -9.41
C PRO A 21 -2.33 -0.96 -8.17
N HIS A 22 -1.00 -0.90 -8.19
CA HIS A 22 -0.16 -1.28 -7.05
C HIS A 22 -0.39 -0.43 -5.80
N GLN A 23 -0.73 0.87 -5.94
CA GLN A 23 -1.03 1.72 -4.79
C GLN A 23 -2.38 1.36 -4.17
N ILE A 24 -3.35 0.94 -4.99
CA ILE A 24 -4.63 0.42 -4.50
C ILE A 24 -4.44 -0.94 -3.84
N ILE A 25 -3.67 -1.84 -4.44
CA ILE A 25 -3.34 -3.14 -3.85
C ILE A 25 -2.66 -2.97 -2.49
N LEU A 26 -1.75 -1.99 -2.35
CA LEU A 26 -1.13 -1.64 -1.08
C LEU A 26 -2.17 -1.16 -0.04
N LEU A 27 -3.13 -0.32 -0.44
CA LEU A 27 -4.20 0.13 0.47
C LEU A 27 -5.09 -1.02 0.93
N ILE A 28 -5.46 -1.92 0.02
CA ILE A 28 -6.28 -3.09 0.37
C ILE A 28 -5.51 -3.99 1.33
N ALA A 29 -4.21 -4.21 1.10
CA ALA A 29 -3.38 -5.01 2.00
C ALA A 29 -3.29 -4.38 3.41
N LEU A 30 -3.05 -3.07 3.51
CA LEU A 30 -3.04 -2.34 4.77
C LEU A 30 -4.41 -2.39 5.48
N SER A 31 -5.51 -2.24 4.72
CA SER A 31 -6.86 -2.33 5.26
C SER A 31 -7.15 -3.73 5.82
N ASN A 32 -6.76 -4.79 5.12
CA ASN A 32 -6.90 -6.17 5.61
C ASN A 32 -6.12 -6.36 6.91
N ILE A 33 -4.86 -5.93 6.97
CA ILE A 33 -4.03 -6.01 8.18
C ILE A 33 -4.67 -5.24 9.33
N TYR A 34 -5.06 -3.99 9.12
CA TYR A 34 -5.72 -3.15 10.13
C TYR A 34 -7.01 -3.78 10.64
N SER A 35 -7.82 -4.36 9.75
CA SER A 35 -9.10 -4.98 10.13
C SER A 35 -8.93 -6.15 11.09
N ILE A 36 -7.84 -6.91 10.96
CA ILE A 36 -7.50 -8.09 11.76
C ILE A 36 -6.82 -7.67 13.06
N SER A 37 -5.77 -6.85 12.98
CA SER A 37 -4.93 -6.50 14.13
C SER A 37 -5.50 -5.36 14.99
N LYS A 38 -6.36 -4.52 14.41
CA LYS A 38 -6.79 -3.22 14.95
C LYS A 38 -5.63 -2.29 15.33
N SER A 39 -4.45 -2.53 14.75
CA SER A 39 -3.22 -1.79 14.99
C SER A 39 -2.89 -0.91 13.79
N ASP A 40 -2.42 0.31 14.06
CA ASP A 40 -1.85 1.22 13.07
C ASP A 40 -0.41 0.88 12.69
N SER A 41 0.13 -0.24 13.18
CA SER A 41 1.49 -0.69 12.92
C SER A 41 1.54 -2.13 12.43
N THR A 42 2.52 -2.42 11.56
CA THR A 42 2.81 -3.75 11.03
C THR A 42 4.29 -3.86 10.69
N ASP A 43 4.77 -5.07 10.41
CA ASP A 43 6.11 -5.33 9.88
C ASP A 43 6.07 -5.52 8.35
N ILE A 44 7.25 -5.39 7.72
CA ILE A 44 7.39 -5.48 6.27
C ILE A 44 7.07 -6.87 5.71
N ASN A 45 7.32 -7.94 6.47
CA ASN A 45 7.06 -9.31 6.00
C ASN A 45 5.55 -9.57 5.95
N THR A 46 4.83 -9.18 7.00
CA THR A 46 3.36 -9.23 7.05
C THR A 46 2.74 -8.41 5.93
N LEU A 47 3.22 -7.16 5.74
CA LEU A 47 2.70 -6.30 4.67
C LEU A 47 2.98 -6.85 3.27
N ASN A 48 4.19 -7.36 3.02
CA ASN A 48 4.54 -7.93 1.72
C ASN A 48 3.72 -9.20 1.45
N SER A 49 3.54 -10.07 2.45
CA SER A 49 2.71 -11.27 2.34
C SER A 49 1.27 -10.93 1.94
N GLU A 50 0.63 -10.00 2.65
CA GLU A 50 -0.75 -9.60 2.34
C GLU A 50 -0.83 -8.88 0.97
N PHE A 51 0.17 -8.06 0.63
CA PHE A 51 0.27 -7.45 -0.70
C PHE A 51 0.31 -8.50 -1.81
N GLN A 52 1.11 -9.57 -1.66
CA GLN A 52 1.19 -10.64 -2.65
C GLN A 52 -0.13 -11.41 -2.78
N LYS A 53 -0.85 -11.59 -1.67
CA LYS A 53 -2.17 -12.22 -1.66
C LYS A 53 -3.18 -11.39 -2.45
N VAL A 54 -3.34 -10.12 -2.10
CA VAL A 54 -4.25 -9.17 -2.79
C VAL A 54 -3.88 -9.03 -4.27
N TRP A 55 -2.58 -8.97 -4.58
CA TRP A 55 -2.09 -8.96 -5.96
C TRP A 55 -2.60 -10.17 -6.75
N LYS A 56 -2.44 -11.38 -6.21
CA LYS A 56 -2.86 -12.62 -6.88
C LYS A 56 -4.37 -12.67 -7.10
N GLU A 57 -5.15 -12.21 -6.13
CA GLU A 57 -6.62 -12.15 -6.20
C GLU A 57 -7.10 -11.23 -7.32
N HIS A 58 -6.41 -10.11 -7.55
CA HIS A 58 -6.86 -9.07 -8.47
C HIS A 58 -6.03 -8.91 -9.76
N LYS A 59 -5.00 -9.75 -9.98
CA LYS A 59 -4.08 -9.63 -11.13
C LYS A 59 -4.75 -9.59 -12.50
N ASN A 60 -5.94 -10.17 -12.63
CA ASN A 60 -6.69 -10.21 -13.89
C ASN A 60 -7.37 -8.88 -14.23
N LEU A 61 -7.42 -7.93 -13.28
CA LEU A 61 -8.07 -6.62 -13.45
C LEU A 61 -7.15 -5.57 -14.10
N PHE A 62 -5.85 -5.85 -14.26
CA PHE A 62 -4.88 -4.91 -14.78
C PHE A 62 -3.76 -5.61 -15.57
N ILE A 63 -2.97 -4.85 -16.34
CA ILE A 63 -1.99 -5.40 -17.30
C ILE A 63 -0.60 -5.68 -16.67
N SER A 64 -0.23 -4.96 -15.61
CA SER A 64 1.12 -5.03 -15.06
C SER A 64 1.51 -6.43 -14.55
N LYS A 65 2.72 -6.88 -14.87
CA LYS A 65 3.31 -8.13 -14.37
C LYS A 65 4.22 -7.94 -13.15
N ASN A 66 4.60 -6.70 -12.83
CA ASN A 66 5.50 -6.41 -11.73
C ASN A 66 4.72 -6.42 -10.40
N ASN A 67 4.94 -7.39 -9.53
CA ASN A 67 4.25 -7.54 -8.25
C ASN A 67 5.07 -7.05 -7.04
N LYS A 68 6.08 -6.18 -7.24
CA LYS A 68 6.91 -5.69 -6.14
C LYS A 68 6.23 -4.57 -5.36
N ILE A 69 6.24 -4.68 -4.03
CA ILE A 69 5.66 -3.69 -3.10
C ILE A 69 6.49 -2.40 -2.98
N GLY A 70 7.78 -2.46 -3.30
CA GLY A 70 8.76 -1.44 -3.02
C GLY A 70 8.44 -0.02 -3.49
N LEU A 71 8.09 0.14 -4.78
CA LEU A 71 7.76 1.46 -5.33
C LEU A 71 6.43 2.02 -4.80
N PRO A 72 5.35 1.22 -4.67
CA PRO A 72 4.15 1.62 -3.94
C PRO A 72 4.45 2.08 -2.51
N LEU A 73 5.26 1.32 -1.77
CA LEU A 73 5.65 1.65 -0.41
C LEU A 73 6.38 2.99 -0.35
N LYS A 74 7.40 3.18 -1.20
CA LYS A 74 8.13 4.47 -1.32
C LYS A 74 7.19 5.63 -1.59
N ALA A 75 6.20 5.45 -2.48
CA ALA A 75 5.24 6.49 -2.82
C ALA A 75 4.35 6.88 -1.64
N PHE A 76 4.02 5.96 -0.75
CA PHE A 76 3.23 6.21 0.46
C PHE A 76 4.05 6.91 1.53
N VAL A 77 5.31 6.51 1.70
CA VAL A 77 6.25 7.15 2.62
C VAL A 77 6.50 8.61 2.22
N ASN A 78 6.77 8.85 0.94
CA ASN A 78 6.99 10.21 0.42
C ASN A 78 5.78 11.15 0.55
N ARG A 79 4.58 10.60 0.78
CA ARG A 79 3.33 11.38 0.97
C ARG A 79 2.87 11.38 2.42
N GLU A 80 3.68 10.89 3.34
CA GLU A 80 3.35 10.83 4.77
C GLU A 80 2.05 10.05 5.03
N TYR A 81 1.79 9.02 4.22
CA TYR A 81 0.72 8.05 4.49
C TYR A 81 1.21 6.92 5.38
N LEU A 82 2.51 6.60 5.28
CA LEU A 82 3.22 5.62 6.09
C LEU A 82 4.53 6.21 6.59
N GLN A 83 4.97 5.77 7.76
CA GLN A 83 6.30 6.00 8.29
C GLN A 83 7.04 4.66 8.37
N LEU A 84 8.27 4.61 7.85
CA LEU A 84 9.17 3.48 8.07
C LEU A 84 10.05 3.78 9.27
N ILE A 85 10.06 2.87 10.23
CA ILE A 85 11.08 2.84 11.27
C ILE A 85 12.15 1.87 10.77
N THR A 86 13.31 2.40 10.42
CA THR A 86 14.40 1.63 9.83
C THR A 86 15.58 1.50 10.78
N THR A 87 16.37 0.44 10.62
CA THR A 87 17.66 0.26 11.31
C THR A 87 18.81 0.96 10.57
N ASP A 88 18.63 1.21 9.27
CA ASP A 88 19.61 1.85 8.38
C ASP A 88 18.90 2.54 7.19
N VAL A 89 19.65 3.27 6.37
CA VAL A 89 19.17 3.92 5.14
C VAL A 89 18.80 2.88 4.08
N ILE A 90 17.63 3.03 3.46
CA ILE A 90 17.18 2.21 2.34
C ILE A 90 17.65 2.86 1.04
N ASN A 91 18.57 2.21 0.33
CA ASN A 91 19.13 2.73 -0.91
C ASN A 91 18.26 2.38 -2.12
N ASP A 92 17.78 1.14 -2.20
CA ASP A 92 16.93 0.68 -3.29
C ASP A 92 15.64 0.03 -2.77
N PHE A 93 14.54 0.78 -2.86
CA PHE A 93 13.21 0.27 -2.57
C PHE A 93 12.78 -0.90 -3.49
N ARG A 94 13.45 -1.18 -4.61
CA ARG A 94 13.14 -2.33 -5.48
C ARG A 94 13.77 -3.63 -4.99
N ASN A 95 14.67 -3.56 -4.02
CA ASN A 95 15.32 -4.69 -3.39
C ASN A 95 14.53 -5.15 -2.17
N ASN A 96 13.75 -6.23 -2.33
CA ASN A 96 12.93 -6.76 -1.23
C ASN A 96 13.79 -7.19 -0.03
N LEU A 97 14.96 -7.80 -0.27
CA LEU A 97 15.85 -8.22 0.82
C LEU A 97 16.33 -7.01 1.64
N GLU A 98 16.64 -5.89 0.98
CA GLU A 98 16.99 -4.66 1.67
C GLU A 98 15.82 -4.13 2.52
N LEU A 99 14.59 -4.15 1.97
CA LEU A 99 13.41 -3.74 2.73
C LEU A 99 13.18 -4.64 3.95
N GLU A 100 13.27 -5.96 3.77
CA GLU A 100 13.04 -6.96 4.82
C GLU A 100 14.08 -6.90 5.94
N THR A 101 15.33 -6.57 5.61
CA THR A 101 16.43 -6.48 6.57
C THR A 101 16.50 -5.14 7.29
N LYS A 102 16.12 -4.03 6.62
CA LYS A 102 16.28 -2.68 7.16
C LYS A 102 15.01 -2.06 7.74
N VAL A 103 13.82 -2.52 7.35
CA VAL A 103 12.55 -1.99 7.89
C VAL A 103 12.16 -2.77 9.15
N LYS A 104 12.28 -2.12 10.31
CA LYS A 104 11.89 -2.70 11.60
C LYS A 104 10.38 -2.70 11.79
N SER A 105 9.72 -1.60 11.43
CA SER A 105 8.26 -1.49 11.49
C SER A 105 7.74 -0.41 10.56
N ILE A 106 6.47 -0.53 10.22
CA ILE A 106 5.71 0.37 9.36
C ILE A 106 4.56 0.90 10.19
N LYS A 107 4.47 2.23 10.32
CA LYS A 107 3.36 2.91 10.99
C LYS A 107 2.48 3.63 9.98
N MET A 108 1.19 3.51 10.16
CA MET A 108 0.19 4.25 9.40
C MET A 108 -0.02 5.60 10.07
N TYR A 109 0.03 6.68 9.29
CA TYR A 109 -0.39 7.97 9.83
C TYR A 109 -1.90 7.97 10.10
N LYS A 110 -2.34 8.86 11.00
CA LYS A 110 -3.73 8.95 11.46
C LYS A 110 -4.74 8.99 10.31
N ALA A 111 -4.47 9.77 9.26
CA ALA A 111 -5.36 9.88 8.10
C ALA A 111 -5.54 8.54 7.37
N THR A 112 -4.46 7.75 7.23
CA THR A 112 -4.49 6.42 6.63
C THR A 112 -5.23 5.42 7.54
N ALA A 113 -4.97 5.44 8.85
CA ALA A 113 -5.66 4.55 9.78
C ALA A 113 -7.17 4.84 9.86
N GLN A 114 -7.57 6.12 9.83
CA GLN A 114 -8.98 6.54 9.80
C GLN A 114 -9.70 6.04 8.55
N LEU A 115 -9.03 6.00 7.40
CA LEU A 115 -9.59 5.45 6.16
C LEU A 115 -10.07 4.00 6.34
N PHE A 116 -9.40 3.22 7.19
CA PHE A 116 -9.69 1.80 7.40
C PHE A 116 -10.74 1.53 8.49
N GLN A 117 -11.28 2.58 9.12
CA GLN A 117 -12.40 2.46 10.05
C GLN A 117 -13.75 2.36 9.32
N ASP A 118 -13.80 2.79 8.05
CA ASP A 118 -14.97 2.65 7.19
C ASP A 118 -15.11 1.19 6.72
N SER A 119 -16.25 0.56 7.00
CA SER A 119 -16.53 -0.83 6.64
C SER A 119 -16.60 -1.09 5.14
N ASP A 120 -16.89 -0.07 4.33
CA ASP A 120 -17.05 -0.20 2.88
C ASP A 120 -15.80 0.20 2.09
N ILE A 121 -14.74 0.67 2.77
CA ILE A 121 -13.50 1.10 2.12
C ILE A 121 -12.93 0.05 1.17
N LYS A 122 -12.93 -1.22 1.57
CA LYS A 122 -12.37 -2.30 0.75
C LYS A 122 -13.14 -2.48 -0.55
N LYS A 123 -14.48 -2.46 -0.49
CA LYS A 123 -15.33 -2.56 -1.68
C LYS A 123 -15.02 -1.41 -2.63
N TYR A 124 -14.95 -0.17 -2.10
CA TYR A 124 -14.59 1.00 -2.88
C TYR A 124 -13.20 0.89 -3.51
N LEU A 125 -12.18 0.48 -2.75
CA LEU A 125 -10.81 0.33 -3.28
C LEU A 125 -10.75 -0.69 -4.44
N ILE A 126 -11.49 -1.79 -4.36
CA ILE A 126 -11.53 -2.79 -5.43
C ILE A 126 -12.08 -2.20 -6.73
N THR A 127 -13.10 -1.32 -6.68
CA THR A 127 -13.64 -0.67 -7.90
C THR A 127 -12.63 0.26 -8.58
N ARG A 128 -11.58 0.67 -7.85
CA ARG A 128 -10.51 1.53 -8.36
C ARG A 128 -9.34 0.75 -8.95
N ILE A 129 -9.35 -0.58 -8.91
CA ILE A 129 -8.41 -1.42 -9.67
C ILE A 129 -8.90 -1.49 -11.12
N ILE A 130 -8.44 -0.54 -11.95
CA ILE A 130 -8.87 -0.43 -13.35
C ILE A 130 -7.68 -0.76 -14.28
N LYS A 131 -8.02 -1.31 -15.45
CA LYS A 131 -7.10 -1.71 -16.52
C LYS A 131 -6.46 -0.51 -17.22
#